data_AF-A0A3Q3IVM6-F1
#
_entry.id   AF-A0A3Q3IVM6-F1
#
_cell.length_a   1.000
_cell.length_b   1.000
_cell.length_c   1.000
_cell.angle_alpha   90.00
_cell.angle_beta   90.00
_cell.angle_gamma   90.00
#
_symmetry.space_group_name_H-M   'P 1'
#
loop_
_entity.id
_entity.type
_entity.pdbx_description
1 polymer ?
#
loop_
_entity_poly.entity_id
_entity_poly.type
_entity_poly.pdbx_seq_one_letter_code
_entity_poly.pdbx_strand_id
1 'polypeptide(L)'
;MSLPVVAVFAALTACLFCGPPPCAAGRNEQLNYRPIIGVLAQENLPGDQSPHGSSYIAASYVKYLESAGARVVPIRINLTEEEYTKIFFSINGLLLPGGDVDIETSQFTRAAKIFYSLALKANDAGDYFPLWGTCQGFQQLSVITANKNLLTLTDTKAVTLPLTFTPAAKSSRLFQSFPKDLMQSLADENITSNFHMWSLSTQNYSRNAKLKKFYKVLSTNTDGKKEFISTMEAYRYPFYAVQWHPEKSPFEWINKSGMNHSTSAVRASFYTARFFVTEAMKNHHSFPSPVEEDQALIYNFCPVRKGIGAIFVQIYYFD
;
A
#
# COMPACT_ATOMS: atom_id res chain seq x y z
N MET A 1 77.37 51.64 -13.18
CA MET A 1 77.52 50.31 -13.80
C MET A 1 76.64 49.33 -13.03
N SER A 2 75.54 48.95 -13.69
CA SER A 2 74.76 47.69 -13.61
C SER A 2 74.35 47.05 -12.27
N LEU A 3 73.04 47.16 -11.98
CA LEU A 3 72.06 46.11 -11.59
C LEU A 3 71.98 45.61 -10.11
N PRO A 4 70.84 45.02 -9.63
CA PRO A 4 69.48 45.58 -9.55
C PRO A 4 68.60 45.08 -8.34
N VAL A 5 67.31 45.51 -8.30
CA VAL A 5 66.12 44.89 -7.65
C VAL A 5 66.03 44.85 -6.11
N VAL A 6 64.95 45.43 -5.52
CA VAL A 6 63.93 44.73 -4.68
C VAL A 6 62.62 45.53 -4.71
N ALA A 7 61.53 44.90 -5.15
CA ALA A 7 60.16 45.38 -5.01
C ALA A 7 59.55 44.83 -3.72
N VAL A 8 58.90 45.69 -2.93
CA VAL A 8 58.21 45.31 -1.67
C VAL A 8 56.74 45.01 -1.99
N PHE A 9 56.32 43.76 -1.80
CA PHE A 9 54.92 43.35 -1.81
C PHE A 9 54.31 43.53 -0.40
N ALA A 10 53.18 44.23 -0.32
CA ALA A 10 52.37 44.32 0.88
C ALA A 10 51.50 43.04 1.01
N ALA A 11 51.63 42.35 2.14
CA ALA A 11 50.78 41.22 2.51
C ALA A 11 49.57 41.71 3.29
N LEU A 12 48.36 41.49 2.75
CA LEU A 12 47.09 41.66 3.46
C LEU A 12 46.69 40.33 4.09
N THR A 13 46.71 40.29 5.42
CA THR A 13 46.21 39.21 6.27
C THR A 13 44.69 39.35 6.43
N ALA A 14 43.92 38.37 5.96
CA ALA A 14 42.52 38.19 6.31
C ALA A 14 42.34 36.78 6.90
N CYS A 15 42.24 36.71 8.23
CA CYS A 15 41.89 35.49 8.95
C CYS A 15 40.40 35.51 9.32
N LEU A 16 39.71 34.46 8.86
CA LEU A 16 38.71 33.65 9.57
C LEU A 16 37.40 34.30 10.04
N PHE A 17 36.29 33.84 9.44
CA PHE A 17 35.20 33.16 10.17
C PHE A 17 34.48 32.18 9.23
N CYS A 18 35.05 30.99 9.04
CA CYS A 18 34.28 29.85 8.52
C CYS A 18 33.54 29.20 9.69
N GLY A 19 32.31 29.65 9.94
CA GLY A 19 31.38 28.90 10.79
C GLY A 19 31.00 27.57 10.13
N PRO A 20 30.71 26.50 10.89
CA PRO A 20 30.18 25.28 10.32
C PRO A 20 28.85 25.59 9.61
N PRO A 21 28.53 24.89 8.50
CA PRO A 21 27.24 25.07 7.85
C PRO A 21 26.12 24.80 8.86
N PRO A 22 25.01 25.54 8.83
CA PRO A 22 23.90 25.28 9.72
C PRO A 22 23.49 23.82 9.54
N CYS A 23 23.59 23.04 10.61
CA CYS A 23 22.95 21.74 10.67
C CYS A 23 21.52 21.93 10.18
N ALA A 24 21.12 21.17 9.16
CA ALA A 24 19.74 21.12 8.71
C ALA A 24 18.90 20.68 9.91
N ALA A 25 18.36 21.65 10.66
CA ALA A 25 17.31 21.44 11.61
C ALA A 25 16.24 20.67 10.84
N GLY A 26 15.96 19.44 11.26
CA GLY A 26 14.98 18.59 10.61
C GLY A 26 13.73 19.42 10.38
N ARG A 27 13.35 19.61 9.12
CA ARG A 27 12.04 20.19 8.80
C ARG A 27 11.06 19.27 9.51
N ASN A 28 10.40 19.80 10.53
CA ASN A 28 9.25 19.14 11.12
C ASN A 28 8.15 19.26 10.04
N GLU A 29 8.21 18.39 9.03
CA GLU A 29 7.23 18.39 7.94
C GLU A 29 5.86 18.23 8.57
N GLN A 30 5.05 19.27 8.43
CA GLN A 30 3.73 19.32 9.04
C GLN A 30 2.89 18.20 8.43
N LEU A 31 2.39 17.28 9.25
CA LEU A 31 1.55 16.19 8.73
C LEU A 31 0.21 16.73 8.19
N ASN A 32 -0.28 16.12 7.10
CA ASN A 32 -1.64 16.30 6.61
C ASN A 32 -2.62 15.45 7.44
N TYR A 33 -3.34 16.08 8.37
CA TYR A 33 -4.32 15.41 9.23
C TYR A 33 -5.69 15.16 8.60
N ARG A 34 -5.86 15.41 7.29
CA ARG A 34 -7.10 15.12 6.55
C ARG A 34 -6.83 14.25 5.31
N PRO A 35 -6.06 13.15 5.43
CA PRO A 35 -5.62 12.39 4.27
C PRO A 35 -6.82 11.78 3.52
N ILE A 36 -6.72 11.80 2.19
CA ILE A 36 -7.66 11.16 1.27
C ILE A 36 -6.91 10.03 0.57
N ILE A 37 -7.39 8.80 0.69
CA ILE A 37 -6.76 7.64 0.07
C ILE A 37 -7.66 7.12 -1.05
N GLY A 38 -7.08 6.90 -2.22
CA GLY A 38 -7.76 6.24 -3.32
C GLY A 38 -7.88 4.74 -3.08
N VAL A 39 -9.02 4.15 -3.42
CA VAL A 39 -9.19 2.69 -3.51
C VAL A 39 -9.49 2.34 -4.95
N LEU A 40 -8.63 1.51 -5.56
CA LEU A 40 -8.80 1.11 -6.96
C LEU A 40 -9.98 0.14 -7.10
N ALA A 41 -10.99 0.52 -7.88
CA ALA A 41 -12.04 -0.38 -8.31
C ALA A 41 -11.48 -1.48 -9.20
N GLN A 42 -12.24 -2.54 -9.42
CA GLN A 42 -11.86 -3.63 -10.32
C GLN A 42 -13.11 -4.13 -11.05
N GLU A 43 -12.92 -4.88 -12.13
CA GLU A 43 -14.02 -5.51 -12.85
C GLU A 43 -14.90 -6.34 -11.91
N ASN A 44 -16.21 -6.40 -12.20
CA ASN A 44 -17.16 -7.13 -11.37
C ASN A 44 -16.76 -8.59 -11.16
N LEU A 45 -17.07 -9.11 -9.96
CA LEU A 45 -16.77 -10.49 -9.59
C LEU A 45 -17.36 -11.49 -10.60
N PRO A 46 -16.61 -12.52 -11.01
CA PRO A 46 -17.18 -13.66 -11.72
C PRO A 46 -18.31 -14.29 -10.89
N GLY A 47 -19.52 -14.33 -11.45
CA GLY A 47 -20.69 -14.90 -10.79
C GLY A 47 -21.48 -13.92 -9.91
N ASP A 48 -21.20 -12.62 -9.95
CA ASP A 48 -22.12 -11.63 -9.40
C ASP A 48 -23.45 -11.67 -10.18
N GLN A 49 -24.54 -12.02 -9.49
CA GLN A 49 -25.87 -12.14 -10.08
C GLN A 49 -26.60 -10.79 -10.24
N SER A 50 -26.10 -9.74 -9.59
CA SER A 50 -26.69 -8.40 -9.62
C SER A 50 -25.62 -7.32 -9.64
N PRO A 51 -24.74 -7.30 -10.66
CA PRO A 51 -23.75 -6.24 -10.81
C PRO A 51 -24.46 -4.97 -11.26
N HIS A 52 -24.07 -3.83 -10.68
CA HIS A 52 -24.43 -2.52 -11.21
C HIS A 52 -23.16 -1.93 -11.84
N GLY A 53 -23.26 -1.39 -13.05
CA GLY A 53 -22.10 -0.86 -13.79
C GLY A 53 -20.99 -1.85 -14.11
N SER A 54 -19.80 -1.34 -14.41
CA SER A 54 -18.68 -2.09 -15.00
C SER A 54 -17.65 -2.58 -13.97
N SER A 55 -17.62 -1.97 -12.79
CA SER A 55 -16.59 -2.20 -11.77
C SER A 55 -17.12 -2.05 -10.35
N TYR A 56 -16.36 -2.55 -9.38
CA TYR A 56 -16.75 -2.54 -7.97
C TYR A 56 -15.60 -2.28 -7.01
N ILE A 57 -15.96 -1.88 -5.79
CA ILE A 57 -15.12 -1.88 -4.59
C ILE A 57 -15.89 -2.55 -3.46
N ALA A 58 -15.29 -3.55 -2.81
CA ALA A 58 -15.86 -4.12 -1.59
C ALA A 58 -15.84 -3.08 -0.46
N ALA A 59 -16.98 -2.89 0.22
CA ALA A 59 -17.13 -1.84 1.23
C ALA A 59 -16.21 -2.01 2.44
N SER A 60 -15.70 -3.21 2.70
CA SER A 60 -14.72 -3.48 3.76
C SER A 60 -13.43 -2.69 3.59
N TYR A 61 -12.94 -2.45 2.36
CA TYR A 61 -11.75 -1.62 2.15
C TYR A 61 -11.99 -0.15 2.47
N VAL A 62 -13.20 0.36 2.21
CA VAL A 62 -13.59 1.73 2.57
C VAL A 62 -13.61 1.86 4.09
N LYS A 63 -14.35 0.98 4.77
CA LYS A 63 -14.47 0.96 6.24
C LYS A 63 -13.12 0.79 6.93
N TYR A 64 -12.25 -0.02 6.35
CA TYR A 64 -10.88 -0.23 6.83
C TYR A 64 -10.08 1.07 6.91
N LEU A 65 -10.06 1.85 5.83
CA LEU A 65 -9.35 3.14 5.80
C LEU A 65 -10.02 4.20 6.69
N GLU A 66 -11.35 4.28 6.67
CA GLU A 66 -12.10 5.25 7.48
C GLU A 66 -11.96 4.99 8.97
N SER A 67 -11.87 3.72 9.39
CA SER A 67 -11.64 3.36 10.81
C SER A 67 -10.33 3.90 11.37
N ALA A 68 -9.37 4.22 10.50
CA ALA A 68 -8.07 4.79 10.85
C ALA A 68 -7.98 6.31 10.62
N GLY A 69 -9.08 6.98 10.24
CA GLY A 69 -9.16 8.44 10.12
C GLY A 69 -8.81 9.00 8.74
N ALA A 70 -8.87 8.19 7.67
CA ALA A 70 -8.79 8.68 6.30
C ALA A 70 -10.16 8.83 5.66
N ARG A 71 -10.27 9.69 4.65
CA ARG A 71 -11.39 9.71 3.71
C ARG A 71 -11.03 8.91 2.46
N VAL A 72 -12.03 8.44 1.73
CA VAL A 72 -11.82 7.56 0.57
C VAL A 72 -12.34 8.16 -0.72
N VAL A 73 -11.57 8.02 -1.78
CA VAL A 73 -12.00 8.28 -3.17
C VAL A 73 -12.02 6.95 -3.94
N PRO A 74 -13.16 6.55 -4.54
CA PRO A 74 -13.17 5.41 -5.45
C PRO A 74 -12.47 5.77 -6.75
N ILE A 75 -11.49 4.96 -7.15
CA ILE A 75 -10.74 5.15 -8.39
C ILE A 75 -11.31 4.19 -9.44
N ARG A 76 -12.06 4.72 -10.42
CA ARG A 76 -12.64 3.92 -11.51
C ARG A 76 -11.55 3.35 -12.42
N ILE A 77 -11.83 2.25 -13.11
CA ILE A 77 -10.83 1.54 -13.95
C ILE A 77 -10.81 1.98 -15.43
N ASN A 78 -11.77 2.81 -15.83
CA ASN A 78 -12.03 3.18 -17.23
C ASN A 78 -11.53 4.60 -17.59
N LEU A 79 -10.66 5.19 -16.78
CA LEU A 79 -10.17 6.56 -16.98
C LEU A 79 -8.95 6.61 -17.91
N THR A 80 -8.71 7.79 -18.46
CA THR A 80 -7.50 8.14 -19.22
C THR A 80 -6.29 8.32 -18.30
N GLU A 81 -5.06 8.28 -18.86
CA GLU A 81 -3.84 8.53 -18.08
C GLU A 81 -3.79 9.94 -17.48
N GLU A 82 -4.35 10.93 -18.18
CA GLU A 82 -4.43 12.33 -17.74
C GLU A 82 -5.35 12.45 -16.52
N GLU A 83 -6.51 11.79 -16.55
CA GLU A 83 -7.44 11.75 -15.42
C GLU A 83 -6.82 11.04 -14.21
N TYR A 84 -6.15 9.91 -14.41
CA TYR A 84 -5.43 9.25 -13.31
C TYR A 84 -4.32 10.12 -12.73
N THR A 85 -3.60 10.86 -13.58
CA THR A 85 -2.56 11.79 -13.13
C THR A 85 -3.16 12.92 -12.29
N LYS A 86 -4.30 13.49 -12.72
CA LYS A 86 -5.02 14.50 -11.94
C LYS A 86 -5.44 13.94 -10.57
N ILE A 87 -5.99 12.72 -10.54
CA ILE A 87 -6.39 12.06 -9.30
C ILE A 87 -5.19 11.79 -8.39
N PHE A 88 -4.08 11.30 -8.94
CA PHE A 88 -2.84 11.02 -8.21
C PHE A 88 -2.36 12.24 -7.42
N PHE A 89 -2.32 13.41 -8.04
CA PHE A 89 -1.91 14.66 -7.38
C PHE A 89 -2.98 15.25 -6.42
N SER A 90 -4.18 14.67 -6.40
CA SER A 90 -5.28 15.10 -5.52
C SER A 90 -5.42 14.23 -4.26
N ILE A 91 -4.96 12.98 -4.31
CA ILE A 91 -5.04 12.01 -3.19
C ILE A 91 -3.68 11.83 -2.53
N ASN A 92 -3.68 11.32 -1.29
CA ASN A 92 -2.50 11.19 -0.45
C ASN A 92 -1.93 9.77 -0.37
N GLY A 93 -2.52 8.81 -1.07
CA GLY A 93 -2.07 7.42 -1.13
C GLY A 93 -3.05 6.56 -1.93
N LEU A 94 -2.63 5.35 -2.29
CA LEU A 94 -3.48 4.42 -3.04
C LEU A 94 -3.47 3.01 -2.44
N LEU A 95 -4.65 2.45 -2.24
CA LEU A 95 -4.87 1.05 -1.92
C LEU A 95 -5.30 0.27 -3.16
N LEU A 96 -4.56 -0.79 -3.47
CA LEU A 96 -4.90 -1.85 -4.42
C LEU A 96 -5.58 -2.98 -3.63
N PRO A 97 -6.90 -3.15 -3.73
CA PRO A 97 -7.61 -4.19 -2.99
C PRO A 97 -7.30 -5.59 -3.53
N GLY A 98 -7.75 -6.60 -2.78
CA GLY A 98 -7.85 -7.97 -3.28
C GLY A 98 -8.97 -8.13 -4.29
N GLY A 99 -8.94 -9.23 -5.04
CA GLY A 99 -9.82 -9.44 -6.19
C GLY A 99 -9.53 -10.74 -6.92
N ASP A 100 -10.13 -10.90 -8.10
CA ASP A 100 -9.98 -12.09 -8.94
C ASP A 100 -9.94 -11.74 -10.45
N VAL A 101 -9.40 -10.57 -10.79
CA VAL A 101 -9.25 -10.15 -12.20
C VAL A 101 -7.95 -10.67 -12.82
N ASP A 102 -7.79 -10.61 -14.13
CA ASP A 102 -6.55 -11.04 -14.77
C ASP A 102 -5.36 -10.14 -14.36
N ILE A 103 -4.22 -10.73 -13.95
CA ILE A 103 -3.08 -9.99 -13.37
C ILE A 103 -2.21 -9.25 -14.40
N GLU A 104 -2.44 -9.49 -15.70
CA GLU A 104 -1.64 -8.91 -16.79
C GLU A 104 -2.45 -7.98 -17.70
N THR A 105 -3.72 -8.30 -17.93
CA THR A 105 -4.56 -7.72 -18.98
C THR A 105 -5.79 -6.94 -18.48
N SER A 106 -6.13 -7.03 -17.19
CA SER A 106 -7.28 -6.30 -16.64
C SER A 106 -7.10 -4.77 -16.68
N GLN A 107 -8.21 -4.05 -16.66
CA GLN A 107 -8.26 -2.61 -16.49
C GLN A 107 -7.74 -2.21 -15.10
N PHE A 108 -7.98 -3.03 -14.08
CA PHE A 108 -7.31 -2.93 -12.78
C PHE A 108 -5.78 -2.92 -12.94
N THR A 109 -5.22 -3.88 -13.68
CA THR A 109 -3.78 -3.98 -13.93
C THR A 109 -3.24 -2.74 -14.65
N ARG A 110 -3.95 -2.25 -15.66
CA ARG A 110 -3.57 -1.03 -16.40
C ARG A 110 -3.50 0.17 -15.46
N ALA A 111 -4.56 0.42 -14.69
CA ALA A 111 -4.61 1.52 -13.75
C ALA A 111 -3.53 1.39 -12.65
N ALA A 112 -3.35 0.20 -12.08
CA ALA A 112 -2.32 -0.06 -11.08
C ALA A 112 -0.90 0.22 -11.61
N LYS A 113 -0.59 -0.11 -12.87
CA LYS A 113 0.70 0.21 -13.52
C LYS A 113 0.92 1.72 -13.63
N ILE A 114 -0.12 2.48 -13.99
CA ILE A 114 -0.06 3.95 -14.09
C ILE A 114 0.27 4.55 -12.72
N PHE A 115 -0.51 4.23 -11.69
CA PHE A 115 -0.28 4.73 -10.33
C PHE A 115 1.06 4.29 -9.75
N TYR A 116 1.49 3.05 -10.02
CA TYR A 116 2.81 2.57 -9.59
C TYR A 116 3.95 3.41 -10.21
N SER A 117 3.85 3.72 -11.51
CA SER A 117 4.82 4.56 -12.21
C SER A 117 4.82 6.00 -11.68
N LEU A 118 3.64 6.60 -11.47
CA LEU A 118 3.50 7.92 -10.87
C LEU A 118 4.09 7.98 -9.46
N ALA A 119 3.77 6.99 -8.61
CA ALA A 119 4.28 6.91 -7.26
C ALA A 119 5.82 6.75 -7.22
N LEU A 120 6.42 5.95 -8.12
CA LEU A 120 7.88 5.86 -8.22
C LEU A 120 8.50 7.22 -8.57
N LYS A 121 7.97 7.90 -9.61
CA LYS A 121 8.47 9.20 -10.06
C LYS A 121 8.34 10.27 -8.98
N ALA A 122 7.20 10.33 -8.29
CA ALA A 122 6.96 11.27 -7.19
C ALA A 122 7.96 11.04 -6.05
N ASN A 123 8.08 9.80 -5.57
CA ASN A 123 9.00 9.47 -4.48
C ASN A 123 10.48 9.69 -4.89
N ASP A 124 10.85 9.45 -6.15
CA ASP A 124 12.19 9.77 -6.66
C ASP A 124 12.46 11.29 -6.70
N ALA A 125 11.41 12.10 -6.90
CA ALA A 125 11.45 13.56 -6.85
C ALA A 125 11.31 14.14 -5.43
N GLY A 126 11.21 13.29 -4.39
CA GLY A 126 11.04 13.71 -3.00
C GLY A 126 9.59 13.97 -2.57
N ASP A 127 8.62 13.63 -3.41
CA ASP A 127 7.18 13.72 -3.13
C ASP A 127 6.64 12.37 -2.63
N TYR A 128 6.34 12.29 -1.34
CA TYR A 128 6.09 11.03 -0.63
C TYR A 128 4.71 10.43 -0.94
N PHE A 129 4.62 9.43 -1.81
CA PHE A 129 3.31 8.81 -2.12
C PHE A 129 3.27 7.32 -1.76
N PRO A 130 2.50 6.90 -0.73
CA PRO A 130 2.43 5.52 -0.29
C PRO A 130 1.46 4.66 -1.11
N LEU A 131 1.87 3.40 -1.34
CA LEU A 131 1.03 2.37 -1.96
C LEU A 131 0.78 1.22 -1.00
N TRP A 132 -0.43 0.69 -0.99
CA TRP A 132 -0.81 -0.50 -0.23
C TRP A 132 -1.43 -1.56 -1.13
N GLY A 133 -0.89 -2.77 -1.16
CA GLY A 133 -1.46 -3.91 -1.87
C GLY A 133 -2.02 -4.96 -0.92
N THR A 134 -3.29 -5.33 -1.08
CA THR A 134 -3.92 -6.44 -0.34
C THR A 134 -4.23 -7.59 -1.29
N CYS A 135 -3.80 -8.82 -0.97
CA CYS A 135 -4.08 -10.03 -1.76
C CYS A 135 -3.75 -9.87 -3.27
N GLN A 136 -4.74 -9.66 -4.14
CA GLN A 136 -4.47 -9.34 -5.56
C GLN A 136 -3.64 -8.06 -5.73
N GLY A 137 -3.84 -7.04 -4.89
CA GLY A 137 -2.96 -5.87 -4.88
C GLY A 137 -1.50 -6.21 -4.52
N PHE A 138 -1.27 -7.16 -3.60
CA PHE A 138 0.07 -7.68 -3.31
C PHE A 138 0.67 -8.36 -4.54
N GLN A 139 -0.12 -9.23 -5.18
CA GLN A 139 0.29 -9.93 -6.40
C GLN A 139 0.63 -8.92 -7.49
N GLN A 140 -0.19 -7.89 -7.68
CA GLN A 140 -0.01 -6.84 -8.68
C GLN A 140 1.31 -6.09 -8.48
N LEU A 141 1.59 -5.65 -7.25
CA LEU A 141 2.86 -4.98 -6.92
C LEU A 141 4.06 -5.89 -7.21
N SER A 142 3.96 -7.19 -6.92
CA SER A 142 5.03 -8.14 -7.21
C SER A 142 5.27 -8.32 -8.72
N VAL A 143 4.20 -8.45 -9.51
CA VAL A 143 4.27 -8.68 -10.97
C VAL A 143 4.81 -7.44 -11.67
N ILE A 144 4.34 -6.24 -11.30
CA ILE A 144 4.82 -4.97 -11.86
C ILE A 144 6.31 -4.79 -11.55
N THR A 145 6.73 -5.01 -10.30
CA THR A 145 8.13 -4.83 -9.88
C THR A 145 9.06 -5.82 -10.56
N ALA A 146 8.65 -7.09 -10.66
CA ALA A 146 9.41 -8.13 -11.36
C ALA A 146 9.42 -7.92 -12.88
N ASN A 147 8.44 -7.20 -13.42
CA ASN A 147 8.06 -7.18 -14.83
C ASN A 147 7.90 -8.61 -15.39
N LYS A 148 7.27 -9.48 -14.60
CA LYS A 148 7.07 -10.90 -14.91
C LYS A 148 6.05 -11.49 -13.93
N ASN A 149 5.14 -12.33 -14.42
CA ASN A 149 4.30 -13.15 -13.56
C ASN A 149 5.14 -14.26 -12.89
N LEU A 150 5.32 -14.17 -11.58
CA LEU A 150 6.11 -15.10 -10.75
C LEU A 150 5.25 -15.79 -9.68
N LEU A 151 3.93 -15.70 -9.81
CA LEU A 151 3.00 -16.30 -8.86
C LEU A 151 2.99 -17.82 -9.02
N THR A 152 2.73 -18.51 -7.92
CA THR A 152 2.62 -19.97 -7.87
C THR A 152 1.35 -20.37 -7.15
N LEU A 153 0.72 -21.46 -7.60
CA LEU A 153 -0.43 -22.02 -6.93
C LEU A 153 -0.09 -22.45 -5.49
N THR A 154 -0.96 -22.07 -4.56
CA THR A 154 -0.93 -22.48 -3.14
C THR A 154 -2.33 -22.86 -2.66
N ASP A 155 -2.41 -23.81 -1.72
CA ASP A 155 -3.68 -24.23 -1.12
C ASP A 155 -4.07 -23.34 0.07
N THR A 156 -4.49 -22.12 -0.24
CA THR A 156 -4.72 -21.03 0.72
C THR A 156 -6.08 -20.37 0.56
N LYS A 157 -7.04 -21.12 0.01
CA LYS A 157 -8.41 -20.65 -0.21
C LYS A 157 -9.24 -20.81 1.07
N ALA A 158 -9.50 -19.69 1.74
CA ALA A 158 -10.31 -19.62 2.96
C ALA A 158 -9.70 -20.35 4.16
N VAL A 159 -8.49 -19.95 4.53
CA VAL A 159 -7.79 -20.41 5.75
C VAL A 159 -7.36 -19.22 6.59
N THR A 160 -7.27 -19.42 7.90
CA THR A 160 -6.68 -18.44 8.82
C THR A 160 -5.28 -18.90 9.22
N LEU A 161 -4.30 -18.02 9.11
CA LEU A 161 -2.89 -18.35 9.39
C LEU A 161 -2.29 -17.37 10.41
N PRO A 162 -1.27 -17.77 11.18
CA PRO A 162 -0.42 -16.83 11.88
C PRO A 162 0.53 -16.17 10.88
N LEU A 163 1.49 -15.36 11.31
CA LEU A 163 2.56 -14.81 10.50
C LEU A 163 3.92 -15.34 10.99
N THR A 164 4.63 -16.06 10.13
CA THR A 164 6.02 -16.42 10.40
C THR A 164 6.90 -15.21 10.12
N PHE A 165 7.21 -14.43 11.16
CA PHE A 165 8.02 -13.22 11.01
C PHE A 165 9.47 -13.53 10.63
N THR A 166 10.01 -12.75 9.69
CA THR A 166 11.45 -12.74 9.39
C THR A 166 12.19 -11.81 10.37
N PRO A 167 13.53 -11.89 10.45
CA PRO A 167 14.31 -10.92 11.23
C PRO A 167 14.06 -9.46 10.84
N ALA A 168 13.70 -9.22 9.57
CA ALA A 168 13.44 -7.88 9.05
C ALA A 168 12.15 -7.23 9.59
N ALA A 169 11.21 -8.02 10.15
CA ALA A 169 10.01 -7.48 10.79
C ALA A 169 10.34 -6.57 11.98
N LYS A 170 11.38 -6.91 12.75
CA LYS A 170 11.77 -6.18 13.98
C LYS A 170 12.13 -4.72 13.74
N SER A 171 12.66 -4.40 12.57
CA SER A 171 13.04 -3.05 12.14
C SER A 171 12.24 -2.57 10.92
N SER A 172 11.06 -3.18 10.70
CA SER A 172 10.15 -2.77 9.63
C SER A 172 9.44 -1.47 9.97
N ARG A 173 9.06 -0.69 8.96
CA ARG A 173 8.21 0.49 9.16
C ARG A 173 6.80 0.05 9.54
N LEU A 174 6.27 -0.94 8.84
CA LEU A 174 4.90 -1.45 9.03
C LEU A 174 4.62 -1.88 10.46
N PHE A 175 5.47 -2.74 11.04
CA PHE A 175 5.25 -3.29 12.37
C PHE A 175 5.85 -2.45 13.51
N GLN A 176 6.52 -1.33 13.23
CA GLN A 176 7.25 -0.56 14.24
C GLN A 176 6.36 -0.07 15.39
N SER A 177 5.11 0.30 15.08
CA SER A 177 4.17 0.87 16.05
C SER A 177 3.15 -0.13 16.59
N PHE A 178 3.31 -1.42 16.25
CA PHE A 178 2.41 -2.47 16.72
C PHE A 178 2.71 -2.82 18.19
N PRO A 179 1.69 -2.98 19.03
CA PRO A 179 1.86 -3.46 20.41
C PRO A 179 2.54 -4.82 20.42
N LYS A 180 3.42 -5.04 21.41
CA LYS A 180 4.18 -6.30 21.52
C LYS A 180 3.27 -7.52 21.68
N ASP A 181 2.19 -7.38 22.44
CA ASP A 181 1.17 -8.43 22.60
C ASP A 181 0.46 -8.74 21.28
N LEU A 182 0.16 -7.71 20.47
CA LEU A 182 -0.42 -7.91 19.14
C LEU A 182 0.56 -8.58 18.17
N MET A 183 1.85 -8.22 18.23
CA MET A 183 2.90 -8.90 17.47
C MET A 183 3.02 -10.37 17.88
N GLN A 184 2.85 -10.69 19.17
CA GLN A 184 2.82 -12.07 19.64
C GLN A 184 1.59 -12.82 19.12
N SER A 185 0.39 -12.24 19.22
CA SER A 185 -0.83 -12.83 18.65
C SER A 185 -0.71 -13.06 17.14
N LEU A 186 -0.10 -12.14 16.38
CA LEU A 186 0.16 -12.34 14.96
C LEU A 186 1.13 -13.51 14.70
N ALA A 187 2.07 -13.79 15.60
CA ALA A 187 3.01 -14.90 15.45
C ALA A 187 2.42 -16.26 15.84
N ASP A 188 1.55 -16.29 16.85
CA ASP A 188 1.11 -17.53 17.50
C ASP A 188 -0.32 -17.95 17.13
N GLU A 189 -1.19 -16.99 16.82
CA GLU A 189 -2.60 -17.23 16.59
C GLU A 189 -2.95 -17.21 15.10
N ASN A 190 -3.88 -18.08 14.68
CA ASN A 190 -4.39 -18.11 13.32
C ASN A 190 -5.36 -16.94 13.06
N ILE A 191 -4.86 -15.72 12.96
CA ILE A 191 -5.67 -14.49 12.92
C ILE A 191 -5.64 -13.73 11.60
N THR A 192 -4.86 -14.18 10.60
CA THR A 192 -4.81 -13.54 9.28
C THR A 192 -5.66 -14.30 8.25
N SER A 193 -6.65 -13.63 7.67
CA SER A 193 -7.57 -14.20 6.69
C SER A 193 -6.91 -14.36 5.31
N ASN A 194 -6.79 -15.60 4.82
CA ASN A 194 -6.23 -15.92 3.51
C ASN A 194 -7.34 -16.44 2.58
N PHE A 195 -7.51 -15.76 1.44
CA PHE A 195 -8.52 -16.06 0.42
C PHE A 195 -7.93 -15.98 -0.99
N HIS A 196 -6.79 -16.62 -1.20
CA HIS A 196 -6.05 -16.58 -2.47
C HIS A 196 -5.60 -17.98 -2.90
N MET A 197 -5.49 -18.20 -4.21
CA MET A 197 -4.97 -19.43 -4.80
C MET A 197 -3.57 -19.28 -5.40
N TRP A 198 -3.09 -18.04 -5.46
CA TRP A 198 -1.81 -17.67 -6.06
C TRP A 198 -1.00 -16.87 -5.06
N SER A 199 0.26 -17.27 -4.86
CA SER A 199 1.18 -16.60 -3.95
C SER A 199 2.53 -16.37 -4.61
N LEU A 200 3.28 -15.38 -4.14
CA LEU A 200 4.70 -15.24 -4.44
C LEU A 200 5.52 -16.16 -3.54
N SER A 201 6.00 -17.29 -4.08
CA SER A 201 6.86 -18.21 -3.31
C SER A 201 8.18 -17.56 -2.89
N THR A 202 8.71 -17.96 -1.74
CA THR A 202 10.03 -17.47 -1.26
C THR A 202 11.14 -17.84 -2.24
N GLN A 203 11.00 -18.97 -2.94
CA GLN A 203 11.91 -19.40 -4.01
C GLN A 203 11.89 -18.46 -5.23
N ASN A 204 10.71 -18.12 -5.75
CA ASN A 204 10.60 -17.23 -6.93
C ASN A 204 11.06 -15.81 -6.61
N TYR A 205 10.70 -15.30 -5.43
CA TYR A 205 11.24 -14.04 -4.92
C TYR A 205 12.77 -14.08 -4.87
N SER A 206 13.34 -15.13 -4.25
CA SER A 206 14.79 -15.23 -4.04
C SER A 206 15.61 -15.33 -5.34
N ARG A 207 14.99 -15.86 -6.41
CA ARG A 207 15.58 -15.98 -7.74
C ARG A 207 15.41 -14.72 -8.60
N ASN A 208 14.61 -13.75 -8.17
CA ASN A 208 14.38 -12.52 -8.91
C ASN A 208 15.13 -11.33 -8.29
N ALA A 209 16.16 -10.85 -8.98
CA ALA A 209 17.00 -9.75 -8.50
C ALA A 209 16.23 -8.42 -8.30
N LYS A 210 15.21 -8.15 -9.13
CA LYS A 210 14.40 -6.92 -9.01
C LYS A 210 13.60 -6.93 -7.71
N LEU A 211 12.88 -8.02 -7.45
CA LEU A 211 12.10 -8.17 -6.22
C LEU A 211 12.99 -8.11 -4.97
N LYS A 212 14.11 -8.84 -4.95
CA LYS A 212 15.05 -8.80 -3.82
C LYS A 212 15.65 -7.43 -3.54
N LYS A 213 15.92 -6.66 -4.59
CA LYS A 213 16.46 -5.30 -4.45
C LYS A 213 15.38 -4.32 -3.98
N PHE A 214 14.12 -4.57 -4.34
CA PHE A 214 13.03 -3.65 -4.11
C PHE A 214 12.31 -3.88 -2.78
N TYR A 215 11.95 -5.13 -2.46
CA TYR A 215 11.15 -5.49 -1.30
C TYR A 215 11.95 -6.20 -0.21
N LYS A 216 11.63 -5.85 1.03
CA LYS A 216 12.03 -6.52 2.26
C LYS A 216 10.87 -7.39 2.72
N VAL A 217 11.09 -8.70 2.83
CA VAL A 217 10.08 -9.66 3.30
C VAL A 217 9.97 -9.57 4.81
N LEU A 218 8.77 -9.31 5.33
CA LEU A 218 8.51 -9.15 6.77
C LEU A 218 7.92 -10.43 7.38
N SER A 219 7.08 -11.15 6.64
CA SER A 219 6.57 -12.44 7.07
C SER A 219 6.39 -13.40 5.90
N THR A 220 6.45 -14.68 6.21
CA THR A 220 6.11 -15.79 5.31
C THR A 220 5.00 -16.65 5.91
N ASN A 221 4.44 -17.50 5.08
CA ASN A 221 3.51 -18.57 5.46
C ASN A 221 3.73 -19.79 4.58
N THR A 222 3.11 -20.92 4.94
CA THR A 222 3.12 -22.14 4.14
C THR A 222 1.73 -22.72 3.97
N ASP A 223 1.47 -23.32 2.82
CA ASP A 223 0.29 -24.15 2.55
C ASP A 223 0.55 -25.65 2.88
N GLY A 224 1.64 -25.95 3.58
CA GLY A 224 2.13 -27.31 3.85
C GLY A 224 3.03 -27.90 2.76
N LYS A 225 3.13 -27.25 1.59
CA LYS A 225 3.98 -27.70 0.47
C LYS A 225 4.96 -26.64 0.00
N LYS A 226 4.52 -25.39 -0.06
CA LYS A 226 5.29 -24.23 -0.52
C LYS A 226 5.28 -23.17 0.57
N GLU A 227 6.43 -22.55 0.75
CA GLU A 227 6.54 -21.32 1.53
C GLU A 227 6.35 -20.11 0.60
N PHE A 228 5.57 -19.14 1.05
CA PHE A 228 5.25 -17.93 0.32
C PHE A 228 5.35 -16.69 1.19
N ILE A 229 5.56 -15.55 0.55
CA ILE A 229 5.64 -14.25 1.21
C ILE A 229 4.22 -13.81 1.57
N SER A 230 3.99 -13.50 2.85
CA SER A 230 2.68 -13.03 3.32
C SER A 230 2.64 -11.54 3.65
N THR A 231 3.79 -10.94 3.96
CA THR A 231 3.91 -9.48 4.15
C THR A 231 5.26 -8.99 3.65
N MET A 232 5.28 -7.88 2.91
CA MET A 232 6.51 -7.21 2.48
C MET A 232 6.35 -5.68 2.45
N GLU A 233 7.47 -4.97 2.59
CA GLU A 233 7.56 -3.53 2.39
C GLU A 233 8.76 -3.19 1.52
N ALA A 234 8.70 -2.15 0.69
CA ALA A 234 9.83 -1.75 -0.13
C ALA A 234 10.96 -1.16 0.75
N TYR A 235 12.23 -1.34 0.36
CA TYR A 235 13.34 -0.80 1.13
C TYR A 235 13.32 0.73 1.15
N ARG A 236 13.19 1.34 -0.04
CA ARG A 236 13.28 2.80 -0.24
C ARG A 236 11.91 3.47 -0.35
N TYR A 237 10.99 2.87 -1.08
CA TYR A 237 9.68 3.46 -1.38
C TYR A 237 8.66 3.12 -0.28
N PRO A 238 7.64 3.97 -0.05
CA PRO A 238 6.57 3.68 0.90
C PRO A 238 5.52 2.73 0.32
N PHE A 239 5.98 1.60 -0.23
CA PHE A 239 5.13 0.58 -0.84
C PHE A 239 5.03 -0.61 0.11
N TYR A 240 3.81 -1.02 0.41
CA TYR A 240 3.49 -2.04 1.41
C TYR A 240 2.55 -3.06 0.79
N ALA A 241 2.72 -4.33 1.16
CA ALA A 241 1.87 -5.36 0.62
C ALA A 241 1.64 -6.49 1.63
N VAL A 242 0.38 -6.91 1.75
CA VAL A 242 -0.07 -8.06 2.53
C VAL A 242 -0.81 -9.03 1.62
N GLN A 243 -0.44 -10.31 1.65
CA GLN A 243 -1.12 -11.36 0.87
C GLN A 243 -2.46 -11.77 1.51
N TRP A 244 -2.59 -11.56 2.81
CA TRP A 244 -3.79 -11.77 3.62
C TRP A 244 -4.67 -10.52 3.65
N HIS A 245 -5.88 -10.66 4.18
CA HIS A 245 -6.95 -9.66 4.15
C HIS A 245 -7.21 -9.03 5.53
N PRO A 246 -6.51 -7.95 5.93
CA PRO A 246 -6.75 -7.29 7.20
C PRO A 246 -8.16 -6.69 7.29
N GLU A 247 -8.78 -6.30 6.18
CA GLU A 247 -10.08 -5.63 6.15
C GLU A 247 -11.25 -6.55 6.53
N LYS A 248 -11.08 -7.87 6.42
CA LYS A 248 -12.19 -8.83 6.57
C LYS A 248 -12.66 -9.00 8.02
N SER A 249 -11.74 -9.12 8.96
CA SER A 249 -12.04 -9.45 10.36
C SER A 249 -13.08 -8.56 11.02
N PRO A 250 -13.09 -7.23 10.84
CA PRO A 250 -14.13 -6.37 11.41
C PRO A 250 -15.37 -6.14 10.51
N PHE A 251 -15.32 -6.45 9.21
CA PHE A 251 -16.33 -5.94 8.25
C PHE A 251 -17.01 -6.97 7.36
N GLU A 252 -16.46 -8.17 7.21
CA GLU A 252 -17.06 -9.24 6.40
C GLU A 252 -17.52 -10.39 7.27
N TRP A 253 -18.61 -11.07 6.91
CA TRP A 253 -19.25 -12.06 7.80
C TRP A 253 -19.61 -13.37 7.07
N ILE A 254 -18.93 -13.67 5.96
CA ILE A 254 -19.18 -14.91 5.23
C ILE A 254 -18.83 -16.13 6.09
N ASN A 255 -19.73 -17.12 6.15
CA ASN A 255 -19.48 -18.35 6.92
C ASN A 255 -18.47 -19.26 6.20
N LYS A 256 -17.17 -18.98 6.38
CA LYS A 256 -16.05 -19.77 5.85
C LYS A 256 -14.93 -19.86 6.89
N SER A 257 -14.18 -20.97 6.87
CA SER A 257 -13.02 -21.23 7.73
C SER A 257 -11.92 -20.17 7.67
N GLY A 258 -11.87 -19.36 6.60
CA GLY A 258 -10.93 -18.26 6.44
C GLY A 258 -11.30 -16.98 7.21
N MET A 259 -12.44 -16.94 7.87
CA MET A 259 -12.91 -15.79 8.65
C MET A 259 -12.52 -15.92 10.12
N ASN A 260 -11.87 -14.90 10.66
CA ASN A 260 -11.56 -14.78 12.09
C ASN A 260 -12.01 -13.41 12.61
N HIS A 261 -12.82 -13.43 13.67
CA HIS A 261 -13.41 -12.26 14.34
C HIS A 261 -12.91 -12.05 15.77
N SER A 262 -11.83 -12.73 16.17
CA SER A 262 -11.19 -12.53 17.46
C SER A 262 -10.74 -11.09 17.65
N THR A 263 -10.64 -10.66 18.91
CA THR A 263 -10.18 -9.31 19.24
C THR A 263 -8.77 -9.03 18.71
N SER A 264 -7.88 -10.02 18.69
CA SER A 264 -6.53 -9.90 18.12
C SER A 264 -6.58 -9.68 16.59
N ALA A 265 -7.43 -10.41 15.86
CA ALA A 265 -7.63 -10.22 14.42
C ALA A 265 -8.20 -8.82 14.09
N VAL A 266 -9.18 -8.36 14.86
CA VAL A 266 -9.76 -7.01 14.70
C VAL A 266 -8.72 -5.93 15.03
N ARG A 267 -7.89 -6.12 16.06
CA ARG A 267 -6.78 -5.22 16.38
C ARG A 267 -5.75 -5.19 15.26
N ALA A 268 -5.39 -6.34 14.69
CA ALA A 268 -4.45 -6.41 13.56
C ALA A 268 -4.95 -5.56 12.38
N SER A 269 -6.25 -5.65 12.05
CA SER A 269 -6.91 -4.81 11.05
C SER A 269 -6.72 -3.32 11.32
N PHE A 270 -7.06 -2.86 12.53
CA PHE A 270 -6.92 -1.45 12.89
C PHE A 270 -5.46 -0.96 12.81
N TYR A 271 -4.51 -1.75 13.30
CA TYR A 271 -3.10 -1.33 13.32
C TYR A 271 -2.47 -1.29 11.92
N THR A 272 -2.85 -2.17 11.00
CA THR A 272 -2.43 -2.07 9.59
C THR A 272 -3.06 -0.85 8.90
N ALA A 273 -4.34 -0.56 9.18
CA ALA A 273 -5.01 0.63 8.63
C ALA A 273 -4.36 1.91 9.15
N ARG A 274 -4.20 2.02 10.47
CA ARG A 274 -3.56 3.15 11.14
C ARG A 274 -2.16 3.41 10.60
N PHE A 275 -1.37 2.37 10.39
CA PHE A 275 -0.05 2.51 9.78
C PHE A 275 -0.15 3.14 8.39
N PHE A 276 -0.97 2.59 7.49
CA PHE A 276 -1.07 3.11 6.14
C PHE A 276 -1.66 4.52 6.05
N VAL A 277 -2.64 4.85 6.88
CA VAL A 277 -3.16 6.22 6.99
C VAL A 277 -2.07 7.18 7.47
N THR A 278 -1.24 6.78 8.45
CA THR A 278 -0.10 7.60 8.92
C THR A 278 0.93 7.84 7.81
N GLU A 279 1.12 6.88 6.90
CA GLU A 279 1.97 7.06 5.73
C GLU A 279 1.38 8.11 4.76
N ALA A 280 0.06 8.09 4.56
CA ALA A 280 -0.62 9.06 3.70
C ALA A 280 -0.62 10.49 4.27
N MET A 281 -0.45 10.66 5.59
CA MET A 281 -0.32 11.99 6.20
C MET A 281 1.00 12.70 5.82
N LYS A 282 1.95 12.02 5.17
CA LYS A 282 3.31 12.54 4.89
C LYS A 282 3.45 13.26 3.55
N ASN A 283 2.36 13.48 2.81
CA ASN A 283 2.35 14.36 1.65
C ASN A 283 1.22 15.38 1.70
N HIS A 284 1.34 16.38 0.84
CA HIS A 284 0.47 17.55 0.78
C HIS A 284 -0.36 17.62 -0.51
N HIS A 285 -0.56 16.48 -1.19
CA HIS A 285 -1.51 16.40 -2.28
C HIS A 285 -2.90 16.83 -1.79
N SER A 286 -3.62 17.54 -2.66
CA SER A 286 -4.96 18.03 -2.37
C SER A 286 -5.72 18.28 -3.66
N PHE A 287 -7.05 18.17 -3.60
CA PHE A 287 -7.90 18.54 -4.70
C PHE A 287 -7.80 20.06 -4.98
N PRO A 288 -7.97 20.50 -6.24
CA PRO A 288 -7.87 21.92 -6.59
C PRO A 288 -8.90 22.81 -5.90
N SER A 289 -10.04 22.25 -5.49
CA SER A 289 -11.08 22.96 -4.75
C SER A 289 -11.87 22.04 -3.82
N PRO A 290 -12.51 22.58 -2.77
CA PRO A 290 -13.42 21.80 -1.91
C PRO A 290 -14.59 21.16 -2.66
N VAL A 291 -15.04 21.75 -3.77
CA VAL A 291 -16.13 21.21 -4.60
C VAL A 291 -15.68 19.95 -5.35
N GLU A 292 -14.48 20.00 -5.95
CA GLU A 292 -13.90 18.83 -6.61
C GLU A 292 -13.58 17.71 -5.60
N GLU A 293 -13.13 18.08 -4.40
CA GLU A 293 -12.95 17.12 -3.31
C GLU A 293 -14.27 16.45 -2.96
N ASP A 294 -15.30 17.24 -2.62
CA ASP A 294 -16.61 16.74 -2.19
C ASP A 294 -17.21 15.79 -3.22
N GLN A 295 -17.17 16.13 -4.51
CA GLN A 295 -17.70 15.31 -5.61
C GLN A 295 -16.92 14.00 -5.83
N ALA A 296 -15.64 13.95 -5.46
CA ALA A 296 -14.80 12.78 -5.65
C ALA A 296 -14.95 11.75 -4.52
N LEU A 297 -15.43 12.15 -3.34
CA LEU A 297 -15.47 11.29 -2.16
C LEU A 297 -16.46 10.13 -2.32
N ILE A 298 -16.16 9.02 -1.63
CA ILE A 298 -17.01 7.83 -1.54
C ILE A 298 -18.41 8.13 -0.98
N TYR A 299 -18.58 9.24 -0.27
CA TYR A 299 -19.85 9.69 0.31
C TYR A 299 -20.95 9.98 -0.71
N ASN A 300 -20.60 10.17 -1.99
CA ASN A 300 -21.56 10.33 -3.08
C ASN A 300 -22.10 9.00 -3.63
N PHE A 301 -21.64 7.86 -3.11
CA PHE A 301 -21.99 6.54 -3.61
C PHE A 301 -22.69 5.73 -2.52
N CYS A 302 -23.66 4.92 -2.92
CA CYS A 302 -24.40 4.05 -2.00
C CYS A 302 -23.97 2.59 -2.23
N PRO A 303 -23.50 1.86 -1.20
CA PRO A 303 -23.17 0.47 -1.36
C PRO A 303 -24.44 -0.38 -1.42
N VAL A 304 -24.43 -1.40 -2.27
CA VAL A 304 -25.50 -2.40 -2.38
C VAL A 304 -25.19 -3.54 -1.41
N ARG A 305 -26.16 -3.87 -0.55
CA ARG A 305 -26.10 -5.06 0.30
C ARG A 305 -26.19 -6.30 -0.59
N LYS A 306 -25.29 -7.26 -0.38
CA LYS A 306 -25.35 -8.56 -1.06
C LYS A 306 -26.08 -9.60 -0.20
N GLY A 307 -26.61 -10.62 -0.88
CA GLY A 307 -27.40 -11.69 -0.27
C GLY A 307 -26.60 -12.64 0.61
N ILE A 308 -27.31 -13.58 1.22
CA ILE A 308 -26.72 -14.64 2.06
C ILE A 308 -25.69 -15.43 1.24
N GLY A 309 -24.51 -15.65 1.81
CA GLY A 309 -23.43 -16.42 1.18
C GLY A 309 -22.51 -15.62 0.26
N ALA A 310 -22.78 -14.32 0.04
CA ALA A 310 -21.85 -13.45 -0.69
C ALA A 310 -20.51 -13.30 0.05
N ILE A 311 -19.42 -13.20 -0.72
CA ILE A 311 -18.05 -13.01 -0.19
C ILE A 311 -17.89 -11.64 0.47
N PHE A 312 -18.65 -10.66 -0.02
CA PHE A 312 -18.69 -9.30 0.52
C PHE A 312 -20.13 -8.98 0.97
N VAL A 313 -20.28 -8.40 2.16
CA VAL A 313 -21.57 -7.98 2.73
C VAL A 313 -22.16 -6.82 1.94
N GLN A 314 -21.31 -5.89 1.52
CA GLN A 314 -21.67 -4.68 0.80
C GLN A 314 -20.63 -4.38 -0.28
N ILE A 315 -21.12 -3.93 -1.44
CA ILE A 315 -20.31 -3.58 -2.59
C ILE A 315 -20.72 -2.21 -3.12
N TYR A 316 -19.75 -1.33 -3.36
CA TYR A 316 -19.94 -0.15 -4.18
C TYR A 316 -19.70 -0.51 -5.64
N TYR A 317 -20.56 0.00 -6.52
CA TYR A 317 -20.54 -0.27 -7.95
C TYR A 317 -20.34 1.02 -8.74
N PHE A 318 -19.64 0.95 -9.86
CA PHE A 318 -19.27 2.10 -10.68
C PHE A 318 -19.29 1.74 -12.18
N ASP A 319 -19.73 2.68 -13.01
CA ASP A 319 -19.61 2.62 -14.47
C ASP A 319 -18.21 3.02 -14.97
#